data_AF-A0A2H5XYP8-F1
#
_entry.id   AF-A0A2H5XYP8-F1
#
_cell.length_a   1.000
_cell.length_b   1.000
_cell.length_c   1.000
_cell.angle_alpha   90.00
_cell.angle_beta   90.00
_cell.angle_gamma   90.00
#
_symmetry.space_group_name_H-M   'P 1'
#
loop_
_entity.id
_entity.type
_entity.pdbx_description
1 polymer ?
#
loop_
_entity_poly.entity_id
_entity_poly.type
_entity_poly.pdbx_seq_one_letter_code
_entity_poly.pdbx_strand_id
1 'polypeptide(L)' 'MAIAVNVGTADRWIRLIAGLLLVVLGSFRWGGWQGETWYGVAALVVGIVLVVTSWVRWCPLYALFGLRTVKKA' A
#
# COMPACT_ATOMS: atom_id res chain seq x y z
N MET A 1 -4.48 2.91 22.80
CA MET A 1 -3.17 2.61 22.19
C MET A 1 -2.95 3.63 21.07
N ALA A 2 -2.13 4.66 21.29
CA ALA A 2 -1.87 5.68 20.28
C ALA A 2 -0.94 5.09 19.23
N ILE A 3 -1.46 4.81 18.03
CA ILE A 3 -0.65 4.41 16.89
C ILE A 3 0.27 5.60 16.57
N ALA A 4 1.59 5.40 16.68
CA ALA A 4 2.54 6.44 16.31
C ALA A 4 2.34 6.78 14.82
N VAL A 5 2.09 8.04 14.48
CA VAL A 5 1.90 8.43 13.07
C VAL A 5 3.27 8.73 12.47
N ASN A 6 3.68 7.99 11.43
CA ASN A 6 4.92 8.25 10.69
C ASN A 6 4.69 8.54 9.20
N VAL A 7 3.48 8.31 8.69
CA VAL A 7 3.10 8.56 7.30
C VAL A 7 2.39 9.91 7.18
N GLY A 8 2.97 10.82 6.40
CA GLY A 8 2.37 12.11 6.05
C GLY A 8 1.21 11.99 5.06
N THR A 9 0.48 13.08 4.85
CA THR A 9 -0.67 13.13 3.92
C THR A 9 -0.26 12.81 2.49
N ALA A 10 0.91 13.27 2.03
CA ALA A 10 1.43 12.98 0.69
C ALA A 10 1.67 11.47 0.49
N ASP A 11 2.47 10.83 1.35
CA ASP A 11 2.72 9.38 1.29
C ASP A 11 1.44 8.55 1.40
N ARG A 12 0.48 8.99 2.22
CA ARG A 12 -0.82 8.31 2.34
C ARG A 12 -1.54 8.26 1.00
N TRP A 13 -1.62 9.39 0.29
CA TRP A 13 -2.27 9.46 -1.02
C TRP A 13 -1.51 8.67 -2.07
N ILE A 14 -0.18 8.75 -2.10
CA ILE A 14 0.64 7.96 -3.04
C ILE A 14 0.38 6.46 -2.85
N ARG A 15 0.41 5.97 -1.60
CA ARG A 15 0.15 4.55 -1.30
C ARG A 15 -1.28 4.12 -1.61
N LEU A 16 -2.26 4.97 -1.31
CA LEU A 16 -3.65 4.68 -1.61
C LEU A 16 -3.85 4.56 -3.13
N ILE A 17 -3.35 5.51 -3.91
CA ILE A 17 -3.47 5.50 -5.38
C ILE A 17 -2.73 4.32 -5.98
N ALA A 18 -1.46 4.09 -5.60
CA ALA A 18 -0.68 2.96 -6.09
C ALA A 18 -1.31 1.62 -5.70
N GLY A 19 -1.82 1.51 -4.47
CA GLY A 19 -2.50 0.32 -3.97
C GLY A 19 -3.78 0.01 -4.74
N LEU A 20 -4.64 1.02 -4.97
CA LEU A 20 -5.85 0.85 -5.78
C LEU A 20 -5.51 0.46 -7.22
N LEU A 21 -4.51 1.09 -7.85
CA LEU A 21 -4.09 0.73 -9.21
C LEU A 21 -3.63 -0.73 -9.29
N LEU A 22 -2.84 -1.20 -8.32
CA LEU A 22 -2.39 -2.59 -8.27
C LEU A 22 -3.52 -3.58 -8.01
N VAL A 23 -4.50 -3.23 -7.16
CA VAL A 23 -5.69 -4.08 -6.95
C VAL A 23 -6.51 -4.19 -8.23
N VAL A 24 -6.73 -3.08 -8.94
CA VAL A 24 -7.49 -3.05 -10.20
C VAL A 24 -6.75 -3.83 -11.31
N LEU A 25 -5.46 -3.56 -11.51
CA LEU A 25 -4.66 -4.29 -12.50
C LEU A 25 -4.53 -5.78 -12.15
N GLY A 26 -4.35 -6.08 -10.86
CA GLY A 26 -4.30 -7.44 -10.34
C GLY A 26 -5.62 -8.18 -10.56
N SER A 27 -6.77 -7.54 -10.32
CA SER A 27 -8.09 -8.15 -10.50
C SER A 27 -8.43 -8.42 -11.96
N PHE A 28 -8.02 -7.56 -12.90
CA PHE A 28 -8.13 -7.84 -14.34
C PHE A 28 -7.27 -9.03 -14.79
N ARG A 29 -6.19 -9.32 -14.06
CA ARG A 29 -5.29 -10.46 -14.33
C ARG A 29 -5.64 -11.70 -13.51
N TRP A 30 -6.40 -11.54 -12.43
CA TRP A 30 -6.91 -12.58 -11.54
C TRP A 30 -8.07 -13.31 -12.21
N GLY A 31 -7.81 -14.50 -12.75
CA GLY A 31 -8.81 -15.25 -13.52
C GLY A 31 -8.33 -15.76 -14.88
N GLY A 32 -7.05 -15.55 -15.22
CA GLY A 32 -6.43 -16.28 -16.32
C GLY A 32 -6.70 -15.76 -17.74
N TRP A 33 -7.24 -14.54 -17.91
CA TRP A 33 -7.47 -13.96 -19.25
C TRP A 33 -6.19 -13.89 -20.11
N GLN A 34 -5.01 -13.96 -19.49
CA GLN A 34 -3.72 -14.00 -20.19
C GLN A 34 -2.69 -14.90 -19.48
N GLY A 35 -3.05 -16.14 -19.14
CA GLY A 35 -2.07 -17.24 -18.86
C GLY A 35 -1.14 -17.15 -17.63
N GLU A 36 -0.96 -15.99 -17.01
CA GLU A 36 0.01 -15.76 -15.93
C GLU A 36 -0.70 -15.36 -14.63
N THR A 37 -1.33 -16.35 -13.99
CA THR A 37 -2.13 -16.17 -12.77
C THR A 37 -1.32 -15.59 -11.60
N TRP A 38 -0.02 -15.89 -11.55
CA TRP A 38 0.84 -15.54 -10.41
C TRP A 38 1.13 -14.03 -10.29
N TYR A 39 1.34 -13.31 -11.40
CA TYR A 39 1.53 -11.86 -11.38
C TYR A 39 0.28 -11.13 -10.91
N GLY A 40 -0.90 -11.60 -11.31
CA GLY A 40 -2.19 -11.04 -10.87
C GLY A 40 -2.36 -11.18 -9.36
N VAL A 41 -2.01 -12.35 -8.82
CA VAL A 41 -2.07 -12.60 -7.37
C VAL A 41 -1.09 -11.72 -6.60
N ALA A 42 0.16 -11.64 -7.05
CA ALA A 42 1.17 -10.80 -6.43
C ALA A 42 0.77 -9.32 -6.42
N ALA A 43 0.27 -8.81 -7.55
CA ALA A 43 -0.19 -7.43 -7.65
C ALA A 43 -1.35 -7.13 -6.71
N LEU A 44 -2.31 -8.06 -6.58
CA LEU A 44 -3.47 -7.88 -5.69
C LEU A 44 -3.05 -7.88 -4.21
N VAL A 45 -2.16 -8.79 -3.81
CA VAL A 45 -1.63 -8.84 -2.43
C VAL A 45 -0.87 -7.55 -2.10
N VAL A 46 0.05 -7.12 -2.97
CA VAL A 46 0.82 -5.88 -2.76
C VAL A 46 -0.11 -4.67 -2.73
N GLY A 47 -1.11 -4.61 -3.61
CA GLY A 47 -2.09 -3.55 -3.66
C GLY A 47 -2.90 -3.43 -2.36
N ILE A 48 -3.40 -4.56 -1.84
CA ILE A 48 -4.12 -4.59 -0.56
C ILE A 48 -3.23 -4.10 0.59
N VAL A 49 -1.98 -4.55 0.66
CA VAL A 49 -1.04 -4.12 1.71
C VAL A 49 -0.79 -2.61 1.65
N LEU A 50 -0.64 -2.03 0.45
CA LEU A 50 -0.49 -0.58 0.29
C LEU A 50 -1.72 0.20 0.75
N VAL A 51 -2.93 -0.27 0.42
CA VAL A 51 -4.18 0.35 0.87
C VAL A 51 -4.29 0.28 2.40
N VAL A 52 -4.08 -0.89 3.00
CA VAL A 52 -4.16 -1.06 4.46
C VAL A 52 -3.12 -0.19 5.17
N THR A 53 -1.87 -0.18 4.70
CA THR A 53 -0.82 0.66 5.31
C THR A 53 -1.10 2.16 5.16
N SER A 54 -1.79 2.59 4.10
CA SER A 54 -2.24 3.98 3.96
C SER A 54 -3.35 4.36 4.96
N TRP A 55 -4.18 3.40 5.38
CA TRP A 55 -5.24 3.61 6.37
C TRP A 55 -4.72 3.72 7.79
N VAL A 56 -3.77 2.85 8.17
CA VAL A 56 -3.20 2.83 9.53
C VAL A 56 -2.33 4.08 9.80
N ARG A 57 -1.91 4.81 8.75
CA ARG A 57 -1.00 5.98 8.82
C ARG A 57 0.32 5.69 9.57
N TRP A 58 0.63 4.41 9.70
CA TRP A 58 1.84 3.89 10.31
C TRP A 58 2.42 2.81 9.41
N CYS A 59 3.64 3.03 8.94
CA CYS A 59 4.40 2.04 8.19
C CYS A 59 5.46 1.41 9.12
N PRO A 60 5.43 0.08 9.36
CA PRO A 60 6.41 -0.59 10.23
C PRO A 60 7.83 -0.43 9.73
N LEU A 61 8.05 -0.39 8.40
CA LEU A 61 9.36 -0.18 7.81
C LEU A 61 9.93 1.21 8.17
N TYR A 62 9.10 2.25 8.11
CA TYR A 62 9.51 3.60 8.53
C TYR A 62 9.76 3.67 10.03
N ALA A 63 9.00 2.93 10.85
CA ALA A 63 9.27 2.82 12.28
C ALA A 63 10.60 2.11 12.56
N LEU A 64 10.93 1.05 11.80
CA LEU A 64 12.19 0.31 11.92
C LEU A 64 13.40 1.17 11.55
N PHE A 65 13.28 2.00 10.51
CA PHE A 65 14.34 2.92 10.07
C PHE A 65 14.29 4.30 10.74
N GLY A 66 13.36 4.54 11.68
CA GLY A 66 13.19 5.85 12.34
C GLY A 66 12.73 6.98 11.42
N LEU A 67 12.25 6.68 10.22
CA LEU A 67 11.79 7.67 9.23
C LEU A 67 10.38 8.16 9.52
N ARG A 68 10.12 9.44 9.24
CA ARG A 68 8.79 10.06 9.35
C ARG A 68 8.59 11.05 8.21
N THR A 69 7.51 10.88 7.45
CA THR A 69 7.12 11.84 6.39
C THR A 69 5.97 12.74 6.81
N VAL A 70 5.42 12.51 8.01
CA VAL A 70 4.50 13.46 8.64
C VAL A 70 5.25 14.75 8.97
N LYS A 71 4.71 15.90 8.54
CA LYS A 71 5.24 17.20 8.95
C LYS A 71 5.03 17.36 10.45
N LYS A 72 6.08 17.75 11.18
CA LYS A 72 5.92 18.30 12.54
C LYS A 72 5.14 19.61 12.39
N ALA A 73 4.05 19.72 13.14
CA ALA A 73 3.38 21.01 13.36
C ALA A 73 4.31 21.94 14.14
#